data_AF-A0A1F7TWE2-F1
#
_entry.id   AF-A0A1F7TWE2-F1
#
_cell.length_a   1.000
_cell.length_b   1.000
_cell.length_c   1.000
_cell.angle_alpha   90.00
_cell.angle_beta   90.00
_cell.angle_gamma   90.00
#
_symmetry.space_group_name_H-M   'P 1'
#
loop_
_entity.id
_entity.type
_entity.pdbx_description
1 polymer ?
#
loop_
_entity_poly.entity_id
_entity_poly.type
_entity_poly.pdbx_seq_one_letter_code
_entity_poly.pdbx_strand_id
1 'polypeptide(L)'
;MAMRAEEQPTEEEFQAQLQAQEDAKQGAKLLIPDLQVNIPGLNLDNSIVYGEGKEKNECPVGYVCSKTIDSYLNGVYRFAAGASVTFAIVLIMVGGAQYAVGSAAGSIDAGKKRMVNAVTGLVILLSAHAILTFVNPSIASFTGLELEIVTPKEDTSRSTLFGGESVHPGIADGNLLELTPNKYLITNGTQGIHKDVWADFPEVARTFYDKTSKCIDRKWTPFKPNKTGPIGSCQQTGEGIKLKLSSGGRSVQEQARMFYENCLAKGGTCDPITCNPFPRDGSGPVLKDDNKKYVVTNDVLNQFEEGGDISTNEQLKQYLVTYAVNYGKTTCPHNTGFAVDVWPATSANFISFVPHHLQMEQVMQSEGWCRLLREPWHFEYQSNIISKQGTDCNWEIGTMKKWSAAENAFVNFEYWQCPWKVNFKTGQCINERQAVEQLETNPPQ
;
A
#
# COMPACT_ATOMS: atom_id res chain seq x y z
N MET A 1 7.35 -2.56 43.17
CA MET A 1 6.91 -2.54 41.77
C MET A 1 5.46 -2.10 41.78
N ALA A 2 5.20 -0.81 41.59
CA ALA A 2 3.83 -0.29 41.58
C ALA A 2 3.21 -0.65 40.23
N MET A 3 2.21 -1.54 40.23
CA MET A 3 1.35 -1.73 39.08
C MET A 3 0.62 -0.42 38.85
N ARG A 4 0.79 0.15 37.66
CA ARG A 4 0.05 1.32 37.20
C ARG A 4 -1.42 0.88 37.13
N ALA A 5 -2.32 1.58 37.83
CA ALA A 5 -3.74 1.40 37.59
C ALA A 5 -4.00 1.86 36.15
N GLU A 6 -4.38 0.94 35.27
CA GLU A 6 -4.87 1.29 33.94
C GLU A 6 -6.16 2.09 34.12
N GLU A 7 -6.15 3.34 33.66
CA GLU A 7 -7.36 4.13 33.51
C GLU A 7 -8.30 3.37 32.58
N GLN A 8 -9.56 3.19 33.00
CA GLN A 8 -10.55 2.57 32.12
C GLN A 8 -10.74 3.46 30.88
N PRO A 9 -10.78 2.87 29.67
CA PRO A 9 -10.95 3.64 28.45
C PRO A 9 -12.27 4.42 28.50
N THR A 10 -12.24 5.64 27.95
CA THR A 10 -13.45 6.46 27.79
C THR A 10 -14.44 5.77 26.85
N GLU A 11 -15.73 6.08 26.96
CA GLU A 11 -16.76 5.49 26.10
C GLU A 11 -16.45 5.71 24.60
N GLU A 12 -15.89 6.87 24.25
CA GLU A 12 -15.47 7.18 22.88
C GLU A 12 -14.30 6.31 22.41
N GLU A 13 -13.30 6.08 23.26
CA GLU A 13 -12.18 5.16 22.99
C GLU A 13 -12.65 3.71 22.88
N PHE A 14 -13.61 3.30 23.71
CA PHE A 14 -14.20 1.96 23.68
C PHE A 14 -14.95 1.71 22.36
N GLN A 15 -15.76 2.67 21.90
CA GLN A 15 -16.46 2.56 20.61
C GLN A 15 -15.48 2.57 19.42
N ALA A 16 -14.41 3.36 19.49
CA ALA A 16 -13.36 3.37 18.46
C ALA A 16 -12.62 2.03 18.37
N GLN A 17 -12.31 1.40 19.51
CA GLN A 17 -11.72 0.06 19.54
C GLN A 17 -12.67 -1.01 18.98
N LEU A 18 -13.97 -0.88 19.26
CA LEU A 18 -15.00 -1.78 18.73
C LEU A 18 -15.07 -1.70 17.20
N GLN A 19 -15.09 -0.49 16.64
CA GLN A 19 -15.13 -0.26 15.20
C GLN A 19 -13.86 -0.79 14.50
N ALA A 20 -12.67 -0.50 15.05
CA ALA A 20 -11.41 -0.99 14.51
C ALA A 20 -11.33 -2.53 14.52
N GLN A 21 -11.95 -3.17 15.51
CA GLN A 21 -12.06 -4.61 15.60
C GLN A 21 -13.02 -5.20 14.56
N GLU A 22 -14.13 -4.51 14.24
CA GLU A 22 -15.05 -4.92 13.17
C GLU A 22 -14.39 -4.83 11.78
N ASP A 23 -13.61 -3.78 11.54
CA ASP A 23 -12.85 -3.61 10.30
C ASP A 23 -11.76 -4.69 10.16
N ALA A 24 -11.06 -5.03 11.26
CA ALA A 24 -10.09 -6.12 11.29
C ALA A 24 -10.72 -7.50 11.01
N LYS A 25 -11.95 -7.72 11.49
CA LYS A 25 -12.72 -8.97 11.24
C LYS A 25 -13.09 -9.14 9.77
N GLN A 26 -13.26 -8.06 9.00
CA GLN A 26 -13.62 -8.14 7.58
C GLN A 26 -12.46 -8.61 6.67
N GLY A 27 -11.19 -8.51 7.12
CA GLY A 27 -10.02 -8.87 6.32
C GLY A 27 -9.24 -10.12 6.76
N ALA A 28 -9.40 -10.57 8.02
CA ALA A 28 -8.56 -11.62 8.58
C ALA A 28 -9.32 -12.93 8.83
N LYS A 29 -9.00 -13.96 8.04
CA LYS A 29 -9.43 -15.34 8.34
C LYS A 29 -8.58 -15.88 9.49
N LEU A 30 -9.19 -16.08 10.66
CA LEU A 30 -8.54 -16.77 11.77
C LEU A 30 -8.22 -18.22 11.38
N LEU A 31 -6.94 -18.58 11.40
CA LEU A 31 -6.49 -19.93 11.12
C LEU A 31 -6.46 -20.73 12.42
N ILE A 32 -7.40 -21.66 12.56
CA ILE A 32 -7.40 -22.66 13.64
C ILE A 32 -6.45 -23.79 13.19
N PRO A 33 -5.49 -24.23 14.03
CA PRO A 33 -4.58 -25.29 13.65
C PRO A 33 -5.33 -26.60 13.47
N ASP A 34 -5.02 -27.31 12.38
CA ASP A 34 -5.53 -28.66 12.14
C ASP A 34 -4.68 -29.68 12.91
N LEU A 35 -5.35 -30.55 13.67
CA LEU A 35 -4.66 -31.55 14.49
C LEU A 35 -4.40 -32.81 13.66
N GLN A 36 -3.13 -33.18 13.53
CA GLN A 36 -2.74 -34.44 12.88
C GLN A 36 -3.32 -35.69 13.57
N VAL A 37 -3.63 -35.58 14.87
CA VAL A 37 -4.22 -36.65 15.67
C VAL A 37 -5.53 -36.16 16.27
N ASN A 38 -6.62 -36.86 15.96
CA ASN A 38 -7.92 -36.59 16.55
C ASN A 38 -7.93 -37.02 18.03
N ILE A 39 -8.12 -36.06 18.94
CA ILE A 39 -8.26 -36.30 20.37
C ILE A 39 -9.75 -36.28 20.71
N PRO A 40 -10.35 -37.41 21.12
CA PRO A 40 -11.77 -37.46 21.45
C PRO A 40 -12.17 -36.43 22.50
N GLY A 41 -13.21 -35.64 22.20
CA GLY A 41 -13.74 -34.61 23.09
C GLY A 41 -12.97 -33.29 23.10
N LEU A 42 -11.94 -33.13 22.27
CA LEU A 42 -11.28 -31.84 22.02
C LEU A 42 -11.99 -31.09 20.89
N ASN A 43 -12.45 -29.88 21.18
CA ASN A 43 -12.96 -28.94 20.19
C ASN A 43 -12.14 -27.64 20.28
N LEU A 44 -11.59 -27.19 19.13
CA LEU A 44 -10.82 -25.96 18.99
C LEU A 44 -11.59 -24.83 18.29
N ASP A 45 -12.84 -25.09 17.89
CA ASP A 45 -13.79 -24.08 17.42
C ASP A 45 -13.93 -23.02 18.51
N ASN A 46 -13.76 -21.76 18.14
CA ASN A 46 -13.74 -20.62 19.07
C ASN A 46 -12.59 -20.65 20.09
N SER A 47 -11.50 -21.39 19.82
CA SER A 47 -10.28 -21.28 20.63
C SER A 47 -9.52 -19.96 20.39
N ILE A 48 -9.86 -19.22 19.34
CA ILE A 48 -9.42 -17.86 19.10
C ILE A 48 -10.66 -16.98 19.06
N VAL A 49 -10.72 -15.99 19.94
CA VAL A 49 -11.86 -15.07 20.06
C VAL A 49 -11.39 -13.63 20.06
N TYR A 50 -12.21 -12.77 19.47
CA TYR A 50 -12.06 -11.32 19.61
C TYR A 50 -12.69 -10.88 20.94
N GLY A 51 -12.05 -9.93 21.61
CA GLY A 51 -12.55 -9.41 22.87
C GLY A 51 -13.86 -8.63 22.72
N GLU A 52 -14.84 -8.98 23.56
CA GLU A 52 -16.12 -8.27 23.64
C GLU A 52 -16.27 -7.51 24.97
N GLY A 53 -15.33 -7.68 25.91
CA GLY A 53 -15.22 -6.93 27.17
C GLY A 53 -16.45 -6.91 28.06
N LYS A 54 -17.28 -7.96 28.03
CA LYS A 54 -18.53 -7.98 28.80
C LYS A 54 -18.31 -8.32 30.27
N GLU A 55 -17.22 -9.01 30.64
CA GLU A 55 -16.89 -9.34 32.04
C GLU A 55 -15.39 -9.32 32.40
N LYS A 56 -15.09 -9.30 33.70
CA LYS A 56 -13.76 -9.09 34.33
C LYS A 56 -12.71 -10.18 34.07
N ASN A 57 -13.09 -11.28 33.40
CA ASN A 57 -12.23 -12.42 33.06
C ASN A 57 -12.37 -12.84 31.58
N GLU A 58 -12.96 -11.96 30.76
CA GLU A 58 -13.13 -12.19 29.33
C GLU A 58 -12.08 -11.42 28.54
N CYS A 59 -11.87 -11.87 27.29
CA CYS A 59 -10.94 -11.23 26.37
C CYS A 59 -11.28 -9.73 26.27
N PRO A 60 -10.37 -8.81 26.65
CA PRO A 60 -10.65 -7.38 26.66
C PRO A 60 -10.91 -6.85 25.24
N VAL A 61 -11.78 -5.85 25.09
CA VAL A 61 -12.02 -5.21 23.78
C VAL A 61 -10.70 -4.66 23.22
N GLY A 62 -10.48 -4.86 21.92
CA GLY A 62 -9.22 -4.48 21.27
C GLY A 62 -8.12 -5.54 21.38
N TYR A 63 -8.42 -6.73 21.89
CA TYR A 63 -7.49 -7.87 21.94
C TYR A 63 -8.04 -9.08 21.15
N VAL A 64 -7.12 -9.89 20.63
CA VAL A 64 -7.39 -11.25 20.15
C VAL A 64 -6.82 -12.21 21.18
N CYS A 65 -7.67 -13.06 21.74
CA CYS A 65 -7.26 -14.02 22.76
C CYS A 65 -7.23 -15.43 22.18
N SER A 66 -6.08 -16.09 22.29
CA SER A 66 -5.92 -17.51 21.94
C SER A 66 -5.91 -18.39 23.19
N LYS A 67 -6.91 -19.27 23.27
CA LYS A 67 -7.03 -20.36 24.26
C LYS A 67 -6.67 -21.72 23.65
N THR A 68 -6.11 -21.73 22.44
CA THR A 68 -5.84 -22.96 21.67
C THR A 68 -4.91 -23.92 22.41
N ILE A 69 -3.85 -23.40 23.04
CA ILE A 69 -2.89 -24.21 23.79
C ILE A 69 -3.54 -24.78 25.07
N ASP A 70 -4.34 -23.98 25.78
CA ASP A 70 -5.05 -24.43 26.99
C ASP A 70 -6.03 -25.57 26.66
N SER A 71 -6.91 -25.34 25.67
CA SER A 71 -7.85 -26.36 25.20
C SER A 71 -7.14 -27.64 24.76
N TYR A 72 -6.03 -27.51 24.01
CA TYR A 72 -5.24 -28.66 23.56
C TYR A 72 -4.64 -29.46 24.72
N LEU A 73 -3.94 -28.80 25.65
CA LEU A 73 -3.29 -29.47 26.79
C LEU A 73 -4.32 -30.13 27.71
N ASN A 74 -5.44 -29.46 27.97
CA ASN A 74 -6.53 -30.01 28.76
C ASN A 74 -7.17 -31.24 28.07
N GLY A 75 -7.37 -31.17 26.75
CA GLY A 75 -7.83 -32.29 25.94
C GLY A 75 -6.91 -33.50 26.01
N VAL A 76 -5.59 -33.29 25.79
CA VAL A 76 -4.57 -34.35 25.91
C VAL A 76 -4.58 -34.95 27.31
N TYR A 77 -4.63 -34.13 28.35
CA TYR A 77 -4.62 -34.57 29.73
C TYR A 77 -5.84 -35.44 30.07
N ARG A 78 -7.05 -34.99 29.71
CA ARG A 78 -8.30 -35.75 29.91
C ARG A 78 -8.27 -37.08 29.17
N PHE A 79 -7.78 -37.08 27.93
CA PHE A 79 -7.64 -38.29 27.14
C PHE A 79 -6.64 -39.27 27.77
N ALA A 80 -5.46 -38.81 28.15
CA ALA A 80 -4.43 -39.63 28.79
C ALA A 80 -4.88 -40.19 30.15
N ALA A 81 -5.60 -39.41 30.95
CA ALA A 81 -6.17 -39.86 32.20
C ALA A 81 -7.22 -40.98 31.98
N GLY A 82 -8.14 -40.78 31.03
CA GLY A 82 -9.14 -41.80 30.66
C GLY A 82 -8.50 -43.09 30.12
N ALA A 83 -7.48 -42.95 29.26
CA ALA A 83 -6.70 -44.09 28.77
C ALA A 83 -6.01 -44.84 29.92
N SER A 84 -5.39 -44.11 30.86
CA SER A 84 -4.70 -44.70 32.02
C SER A 84 -5.64 -45.50 32.93
N VAL A 85 -6.85 -45.00 33.19
CA VAL A 85 -7.89 -45.74 33.93
C VAL A 85 -8.27 -47.01 33.18
N THR A 86 -8.46 -46.94 31.87
CA THR A 86 -8.81 -48.09 31.03
C THR A 86 -7.71 -49.16 31.08
N PHE A 87 -6.44 -48.75 30.96
CA PHE A 87 -5.29 -49.65 31.09
C PHE A 87 -5.19 -50.26 32.49
N ALA A 88 -5.44 -49.48 33.55
CA ALA A 88 -5.43 -49.99 34.92
C ALA A 88 -6.50 -51.07 35.11
N ILE A 89 -7.72 -50.87 34.60
CA ILE A 89 -8.80 -51.86 34.64
C ILE A 89 -8.38 -53.15 33.93
N VAL A 90 -7.83 -53.06 32.72
CA VAL A 90 -7.36 -54.24 31.96
C VAL A 90 -6.26 -54.99 32.71
N LEU A 91 -5.28 -54.28 33.27
CA LEU A 91 -4.18 -54.89 34.03
C LEU A 91 -4.67 -55.54 35.32
N ILE A 92 -5.69 -54.97 35.98
CA ILE A 92 -6.35 -55.57 37.14
C ILE A 92 -7.10 -56.84 36.73
N MET A 93 -7.83 -56.84 35.62
CA MET A 93 -8.52 -58.03 35.11
C MET A 93 -7.54 -59.16 34.80
N VAL A 94 -6.45 -58.85 34.09
CA VAL A 94 -5.38 -59.83 33.77
C VAL A 94 -4.70 -60.34 35.05
N GLY A 95 -4.39 -59.44 36.00
CA GLY A 95 -3.83 -59.80 37.29
C GLY A 95 -4.77 -60.67 38.12
N GLY A 96 -6.08 -60.39 38.08
CA GLY A 96 -7.12 -61.16 38.75
C GLY A 96 -7.29 -62.56 38.16
N ALA A 97 -7.28 -62.69 36.83
CA ALA A 97 -7.28 -63.99 36.17
C ALA A 97 -6.03 -64.82 36.51
N GLN A 98 -4.85 -64.18 36.47
CA GLN A 98 -3.59 -64.82 36.85
C GLN A 98 -3.56 -65.25 38.33
N TYR A 99 -4.15 -64.44 39.20
CA TYR A 99 -4.30 -64.76 40.62
C TYR A 99 -5.24 -65.96 40.83
N ALA A 100 -6.37 -66.01 40.13
CA ALA A 100 -7.36 -67.08 40.25
C ALA A 100 -6.86 -68.44 39.74
N VAL A 101 -6.11 -68.45 38.62
CA VAL A 101 -5.55 -69.68 38.02
C VAL A 101 -4.18 -70.06 38.62
N GLY A 102 -3.49 -69.10 39.23
CA GLY A 102 -2.10 -69.24 39.68
C GLY A 102 -1.86 -70.23 40.82
N SER A 103 -2.91 -70.69 41.52
CA SER A 103 -2.82 -71.73 42.55
C SER A 103 -2.35 -73.08 42.02
N ALA A 104 -2.53 -73.34 40.72
CA ALA A 104 -2.03 -74.55 40.05
C ALA A 104 -0.66 -74.35 39.35
N ALA A 105 -0.30 -73.10 39.01
CA ALA A 105 0.82 -72.78 38.12
C ALA A 105 1.94 -71.93 38.76
N GLY A 106 1.88 -71.68 40.08
CA GLY A 106 2.92 -70.93 40.82
C GLY A 106 2.98 -69.43 40.53
N SER A 107 1.92 -68.84 39.96
CA SER A 107 1.93 -67.46 39.44
C SER A 107 1.08 -66.46 40.26
N ILE A 108 0.67 -66.85 41.46
CA ILE A 108 -0.13 -66.02 42.39
C ILE A 108 0.54 -64.67 42.66
N ASP A 109 1.83 -64.68 43.00
CA ASP A 109 2.55 -63.46 43.38
C ASP A 109 2.73 -62.50 42.19
N ALA A 110 2.87 -63.04 40.98
CA ALA A 110 2.91 -62.24 39.76
C ALA A 110 1.56 -61.54 39.50
N GLY A 111 0.45 -62.25 39.71
CA GLY A 111 -0.90 -61.68 39.62
C GLY A 111 -1.13 -60.57 40.64
N LYS A 112 -0.79 -60.80 41.92
CA LYS A 112 -0.85 -59.79 42.98
C LYS A 112 -0.02 -58.55 42.65
N LYS A 113 1.25 -58.76 42.24
CA LYS A 113 2.16 -57.67 41.90
C LYS A 113 1.63 -56.81 40.75
N ARG A 114 1.04 -57.44 39.72
CA ARG A 114 0.44 -56.72 38.59
C ARG A 114 -0.75 -55.86 39.02
N MET A 115 -1.64 -56.37 39.87
CA MET A 115 -2.77 -55.60 40.40
C MET A 115 -2.29 -54.42 41.27
N VAL A 116 -1.35 -54.67 42.18
CA VAL A 116 -0.77 -53.61 43.05
C VAL A 116 -0.09 -52.54 42.22
N ASN A 117 0.70 -52.91 41.21
CA ASN A 117 1.37 -51.95 40.33
C ASN A 117 0.37 -51.10 39.54
N ALA A 118 -0.72 -51.69 39.03
CA ALA A 118 -1.76 -50.96 38.31
C ALA A 118 -2.46 -49.93 39.20
N VAL A 119 -2.85 -50.33 40.43
CA VAL A 119 -3.46 -49.42 41.40
C VAL A 119 -2.47 -48.34 41.83
N THR A 120 -1.22 -48.71 42.11
CA THR A 120 -0.18 -47.75 42.52
C THR A 120 0.08 -46.70 41.43
N GLY A 121 0.17 -47.12 40.17
CA GLY A 121 0.32 -46.19 39.04
C GLY A 121 -0.86 -45.22 38.92
N LEU A 122 -2.09 -45.71 39.09
CA LEU A 122 -3.29 -44.87 39.06
C LEU A 122 -3.32 -43.89 40.25
N VAL A 123 -2.96 -44.35 41.46
CA VAL A 123 -2.88 -43.50 42.64
C VAL A 123 -1.83 -42.41 42.46
N ILE A 124 -0.65 -42.73 41.92
CA ILE A 124 0.40 -41.73 41.64
C ILE A 124 -0.10 -40.68 40.64
N LEU A 125 -0.75 -41.10 39.54
CA LEU A 125 -1.27 -40.20 38.52
C LEU A 125 -2.34 -39.25 39.08
N LEU A 126 -3.32 -39.78 39.81
CA LEU A 126 -4.38 -38.96 40.42
C LEU A 126 -3.84 -38.06 41.54
N SER A 127 -2.88 -38.55 42.32
CA SER A 127 -2.26 -37.77 43.39
C SER A 127 -1.42 -36.63 42.83
N ALA A 128 -0.68 -36.85 41.74
CA ALA A 128 0.09 -35.79 41.07
C ALA A 128 -0.84 -34.65 40.61
N HIS A 129 -1.98 -34.99 40.00
CA HIS A 129 -3.00 -34.01 39.60
C HIS A 129 -3.62 -33.27 40.78
N ALA A 130 -3.97 -34.00 41.84
CA ALA A 130 -4.53 -33.42 43.05
C ALA A 130 -3.54 -32.45 43.69
N ILE A 131 -2.26 -32.82 43.82
CA ILE A 131 -1.22 -31.95 44.38
C ILE A 131 -1.09 -30.67 43.53
N LEU A 132 -1.03 -30.79 42.20
CA LEU A 132 -0.93 -29.64 41.30
C LEU A 132 -2.12 -28.68 41.47
N THR A 133 -3.34 -29.20 41.53
CA THR A 133 -4.56 -28.38 41.67
C THR A 133 -4.76 -27.81 43.08
N PHE A 134 -4.31 -28.51 44.13
CA PHE A 134 -4.36 -28.01 45.52
C PHE A 134 -3.32 -26.95 45.81
N VAL A 135 -2.08 -27.11 45.33
CA VAL A 135 -0.99 -26.17 45.62
C VAL A 135 -1.17 -24.88 44.84
N ASN A 136 -1.49 -24.97 43.54
CA ASN A 136 -1.76 -23.80 42.73
C ASN A 136 -2.67 -24.17 41.54
N PRO A 137 -3.99 -23.88 41.64
CA PRO A 137 -4.92 -24.17 40.57
C PRO A 137 -4.57 -23.42 39.27
N SER A 138 -3.83 -22.32 39.33
CA SER A 138 -3.35 -21.56 38.17
C SER A 138 -2.23 -22.27 37.40
N ILE A 139 -1.60 -23.32 37.94
CA ILE A 139 -0.67 -24.17 37.16
C ILE A 139 -1.44 -25.11 36.22
N ALA A 140 -2.70 -25.42 36.58
CA ALA A 140 -3.59 -26.26 35.79
C ALA A 140 -4.57 -25.45 34.92
N SER A 141 -4.58 -24.13 35.04
CA SER A 141 -5.40 -23.21 34.26
C SER A 141 -4.48 -22.24 33.54
N PHE A 142 -4.34 -22.37 32.23
CA PHE A 142 -3.54 -21.44 31.45
C PHE A 142 -4.39 -20.22 31.09
N THR A 143 -3.90 -19.04 31.44
CA THR A 143 -4.44 -17.80 30.87
C THR A 143 -4.15 -17.79 29.38
N GLY A 144 -5.17 -17.52 28.57
CA GLY A 144 -5.02 -17.44 27.12
C GLY A 144 -3.99 -16.38 26.73
N LEU A 145 -3.35 -16.55 25.58
CA LEU A 145 -2.46 -15.53 25.04
C LEU A 145 -3.30 -14.36 24.57
N GLU A 146 -3.14 -13.21 25.22
CA GLU A 146 -3.80 -11.96 24.85
C GLU A 146 -2.88 -11.19 23.90
N LEU A 147 -3.33 -10.99 22.67
CA LEU A 147 -2.63 -10.21 21.67
C LEU A 147 -3.40 -8.90 21.49
N GLU A 148 -2.77 -7.78 21.83
CA GLU A 148 -3.33 -6.47 21.54
C GLU A 148 -3.47 -6.33 20.03
N ILE A 149 -4.66 -5.95 19.58
CA ILE A 149 -4.89 -5.55 18.20
C ILE A 149 -4.19 -4.21 18.06
N VAL A 150 -2.94 -4.27 17.62
CA VAL A 150 -2.26 -3.10 17.10
C VAL A 150 -2.98 -2.76 15.80
N THR A 151 -3.96 -1.86 15.88
CA THR A 151 -4.25 -1.03 14.73
C THR A 151 -2.91 -0.46 14.31
N PRO A 152 -2.48 -0.62 13.04
CA PRO A 152 -1.26 0.02 12.59
C PRO A 152 -1.47 1.50 12.88
N LYS A 153 -0.83 1.96 13.96
CA LYS A 153 -0.71 3.37 14.23
C LYS A 153 0.03 3.82 13.01
N GLU A 154 -0.64 4.58 12.15
CA GLU A 154 0.05 5.26 11.07
C GLU A 154 1.28 5.86 11.71
N ASP A 155 2.44 5.36 11.29
CA ASP A 155 3.70 5.79 11.83
C ASP A 155 3.88 7.22 11.32
N THR A 156 3.24 8.14 12.03
CA THR A 156 3.21 9.57 11.76
C THR A 156 4.59 10.16 11.90
N SER A 157 5.61 9.40 12.33
CA SER A 157 7.01 9.82 12.31
C SER A 157 7.73 9.47 10.99
N ARG A 158 7.24 8.48 10.23
CA ARG A 158 7.71 8.18 8.86
C ARG A 158 6.76 8.72 7.78
N SER A 159 5.45 8.83 8.05
CA SER A 159 4.45 9.37 7.11
C SER A 159 4.44 10.90 7.02
N THR A 160 4.86 11.62 8.07
CA THR A 160 4.99 13.10 8.00
C THR A 160 6.23 13.57 7.25
N LEU A 161 7.21 12.71 7.02
CA LEU A 161 8.35 13.00 6.15
C LEU A 161 8.14 12.51 4.71
N PHE A 162 7.33 11.47 4.50
CA PHE A 162 7.00 10.96 3.17
C PHE A 162 5.56 10.42 3.20
N GLY A 163 4.64 11.16 2.57
CA GLY A 163 3.19 10.93 2.62
C GLY A 163 2.79 9.47 2.48
N GLY A 164 2.31 8.91 3.59
CA GLY A 164 1.57 7.66 3.64
C GLY A 164 0.08 7.98 3.82
N GLU A 165 -0.72 7.45 2.88
CA GLU A 165 -2.15 7.16 2.95
C GLU A 165 -3.07 8.02 3.84
N SER A 166 -3.57 9.13 3.29
CA SER A 166 -5.00 9.42 3.43
C SER A 166 -5.70 8.97 2.15
N VAL A 167 -6.33 7.79 2.20
CA VAL A 167 -7.27 7.34 1.17
C VAL A 167 -8.46 8.29 1.17
N HIS A 168 -8.61 9.12 0.12
CA HIS A 168 -9.90 9.70 -0.23
C HIS A 168 -10.41 9.05 -1.53
N PRO A 169 -11.52 8.29 -1.49
CA PRO A 169 -12.10 7.72 -2.68
C PRO A 169 -12.79 8.82 -3.50
N GLY A 170 -12.25 9.09 -4.69
CA GLY A 170 -12.98 9.80 -5.74
C GLY A 170 -12.37 11.12 -6.19
N ILE A 171 -11.34 11.09 -7.04
CA ILE A 171 -11.01 12.21 -7.93
C ILE A 171 -10.48 11.63 -9.26
N ALA A 172 -11.27 11.72 -10.33
CA ALA A 172 -10.83 11.43 -11.71
C ALA A 172 -10.18 12.68 -12.35
N ASP A 173 -9.53 12.58 -13.52
CA ASP A 173 -8.85 13.71 -14.20
C ASP A 173 -9.79 14.59 -15.07
N GLY A 174 -9.47 15.89 -15.33
CA GLY A 174 -10.31 16.70 -16.24
C GLY A 174 -10.01 18.18 -16.55
N ASN A 175 -10.25 19.13 -15.64
CA ASN A 175 -10.67 20.51 -16.02
C ASN A 175 -9.71 21.68 -15.71
N LEU A 176 -9.94 22.81 -16.40
CA LEU A 176 -9.16 24.07 -16.38
C LEU A 176 -9.46 24.96 -15.17
N LEU A 177 -8.43 25.63 -14.63
CA LEU A 177 -8.53 26.47 -13.43
C LEU A 177 -8.57 27.97 -13.77
N GLU A 178 -9.47 28.69 -13.10
CA GLU A 178 -9.46 30.16 -13.01
C GLU A 178 -8.97 30.59 -11.63
N LEU A 179 -7.86 31.31 -11.62
CA LEU A 179 -7.20 31.73 -10.40
C LEU A 179 -7.74 33.12 -9.97
N THR A 180 -8.46 33.15 -8.87
CA THR A 180 -8.81 34.38 -8.14
C THR A 180 -8.28 34.29 -6.71
N PRO A 181 -7.94 35.44 -6.08
CA PRO A 181 -7.23 35.44 -4.82
C PRO A 181 -8.18 34.96 -3.72
N ASN A 182 -7.84 33.81 -3.14
CA ASN A 182 -8.55 33.13 -2.05
C ASN A 182 -9.77 32.30 -2.51
N LYS A 183 -9.53 31.14 -3.16
CA LYS A 183 -10.25 29.86 -2.89
C LYS A 183 -9.88 28.71 -3.86
N TYR A 184 -9.46 27.59 -3.25
CA TYR A 184 -9.51 26.16 -3.62
C TYR A 184 -8.73 25.55 -4.81
N LEU A 185 -8.16 24.37 -4.50
CA LEU A 185 -7.57 23.35 -5.38
C LEU A 185 -8.64 22.44 -6.02
N ILE A 186 -8.34 21.99 -7.24
CA ILE A 186 -8.69 20.72 -7.91
C ILE A 186 -9.97 20.02 -7.41
N THR A 187 -11.00 20.03 -8.24
CA THR A 187 -12.12 19.08 -8.18
C THR A 187 -12.36 18.49 -9.57
N ASN A 188 -12.59 17.18 -9.65
CA ASN A 188 -13.40 16.63 -10.72
C ASN A 188 -14.86 16.58 -10.26
N GLY A 189 -15.77 16.81 -11.20
CA GLY A 189 -17.18 17.04 -10.92
C GLY A 189 -17.81 15.83 -10.24
N THR A 190 -18.09 15.93 -8.95
CA THR A 190 -19.44 16.12 -8.39
C THR A 190 -19.35 16.03 -6.87
N GLN A 191 -19.80 17.10 -6.20
CA GLN A 191 -19.99 17.26 -4.75
C GLN A 191 -18.73 17.30 -3.85
N GLY A 192 -18.39 18.53 -3.41
CA GLY A 192 -17.83 18.77 -2.08
C GLY A 192 -16.31 18.65 -1.92
N ILE A 193 -15.67 19.74 -1.48
CA ILE A 193 -14.24 19.79 -1.14
C ILE A 193 -14.08 19.42 0.34
N HIS A 194 -13.29 18.38 0.64
CA HIS A 194 -12.79 18.12 2.00
C HIS A 194 -11.58 19.03 2.28
N LYS A 195 -11.59 19.71 3.43
CA LYS A 195 -10.54 20.64 3.88
C LYS A 195 -9.25 19.93 4.30
N ASP A 196 -9.25 18.61 4.38
CA ASP A 196 -8.30 17.87 5.20
C ASP A 196 -7.02 17.45 4.42
N VAL A 197 -7.06 17.38 3.08
CA VAL A 197 -5.88 17.08 2.24
C VAL A 197 -4.83 18.22 2.27
N TRP A 198 -5.21 19.42 2.73
CA TRP A 198 -4.33 20.59 2.83
C TRP A 198 -3.41 20.58 4.05
N ALA A 199 -3.63 19.70 5.03
CA ALA A 199 -2.81 19.62 6.23
C ALA A 199 -1.50 18.82 6.00
N ASP A 200 -1.53 17.83 5.11
CA ASP A 200 -0.48 16.81 4.99
C ASP A 200 0.57 17.09 3.91
N PHE A 201 0.39 18.15 3.11
CA PHE A 201 1.49 18.62 2.25
C PHE A 201 2.59 19.25 3.11
N PRO A 202 3.87 18.88 2.90
CA PRO A 202 4.99 19.59 3.51
C PRO A 202 4.81 21.09 3.32
N GLU A 203 4.97 21.87 4.39
CA GLU A 203 4.75 23.34 4.38
C GLU A 203 5.48 24.04 3.21
N VAL A 204 6.62 23.48 2.81
CA VAL A 204 7.41 23.88 1.64
C VAL A 204 6.62 23.74 0.33
N ALA A 205 5.99 22.59 0.08
CA ALA A 205 5.20 22.35 -1.13
C ALA A 205 3.92 23.22 -1.17
N ARG A 206 3.30 23.47 0.00
CA ARG A 206 2.12 24.37 0.13
C ARG A 206 2.46 25.81 -0.20
N THR A 207 3.46 26.36 0.49
CA THR A 207 3.94 27.73 0.27
C THR A 207 4.39 27.94 -1.16
N PHE A 208 4.92 26.89 -1.77
CA PHE A 208 5.44 26.89 -3.12
C PHE A 208 4.35 26.85 -4.19
N TYR A 209 3.37 25.93 -4.09
CA TYR A 209 2.22 25.92 -4.99
C TYR A 209 1.50 27.28 -4.97
N ASP A 210 1.34 27.86 -3.78
CA ASP A 210 0.81 29.20 -3.59
C ASP A 210 1.66 30.31 -4.24
N LYS A 211 3.00 30.23 -4.14
CA LYS A 211 3.91 31.23 -4.74
C LYS A 211 3.97 31.10 -6.26
N THR A 212 4.09 29.89 -6.78
CA THR A 212 4.12 29.61 -8.21
C THR A 212 2.78 29.99 -8.84
N SER A 213 1.63 29.61 -8.26
CA SER A 213 0.31 30.04 -8.78
C SER A 213 0.17 31.57 -8.74
N LYS A 214 0.61 32.23 -7.66
CA LYS A 214 0.58 33.70 -7.54
C LYS A 214 1.54 34.39 -8.52
N CYS A 215 2.70 33.82 -8.91
CA CYS A 215 3.55 34.40 -9.96
C CYS A 215 2.96 34.15 -11.36
N ILE A 216 2.35 32.98 -11.61
CA ILE A 216 1.64 32.67 -12.87
C ILE A 216 0.49 33.66 -13.13
N ASP A 217 -0.27 34.01 -12.09
CA ASP A 217 -1.34 35.02 -12.18
C ASP A 217 -0.83 36.44 -12.45
N ARG A 218 0.45 36.69 -12.17
CA ARG A 218 1.06 38.00 -12.27
C ARG A 218 1.74 38.17 -13.64
N LYS A 219 0.91 38.54 -14.61
CA LYS A 219 1.17 39.39 -15.80
C LYS A 219 2.64 39.53 -16.23
N TRP A 220 3.07 38.95 -17.36
CA TRP A 220 4.47 39.01 -17.84
C TRP A 220 4.61 39.49 -19.30
N THR A 221 5.70 40.20 -19.62
CA THR A 221 6.02 40.65 -21.00
C THR A 221 6.30 39.47 -21.95
N PRO A 222 5.98 39.57 -23.25
CA PRO A 222 6.28 38.51 -24.23
C PRO A 222 7.76 38.13 -24.29
N PHE A 223 8.04 36.83 -24.34
CA PHE A 223 9.38 36.29 -24.56
C PHE A 223 9.98 36.83 -25.88
N LYS A 224 11.21 37.32 -25.81
CA LYS A 224 12.04 37.63 -26.99
C LYS A 224 13.22 36.64 -27.01
N PRO A 225 13.31 35.76 -28.01
CA PRO A 225 14.28 34.64 -28.03
C PRO A 225 15.77 35.04 -28.05
N ASN A 226 16.11 36.34 -28.11
CA ASN A 226 17.48 36.82 -28.34
C ASN A 226 18.09 37.65 -27.19
N LYS A 227 17.75 37.40 -25.92
CA LYS A 227 18.48 38.04 -24.81
C LYS A 227 19.07 37.01 -23.85
N THR A 228 20.38 36.84 -23.93
CA THR A 228 21.28 36.18 -22.98
C THR A 228 21.42 36.95 -21.64
N GLY A 229 20.34 37.56 -21.16
CA GLY A 229 20.31 38.30 -19.89
C GLY A 229 19.77 37.45 -18.74
N PRO A 230 20.05 37.83 -17.48
CA PRO A 230 19.45 37.17 -16.32
C PRO A 230 17.92 37.19 -16.44
N ILE A 231 17.30 36.02 -16.23
CA ILE A 231 15.86 35.81 -16.29
C ILE A 231 15.19 36.81 -15.34
N GLY A 232 14.38 37.71 -15.89
CA GLY A 232 13.80 38.83 -15.14
C GLY A 232 12.86 38.36 -14.03
N SER A 233 12.93 39.03 -12.87
CA SER A 233 11.98 38.89 -11.75
C SER A 233 10.53 39.05 -12.22
N CYS A 234 9.55 38.36 -11.59
CA CYS A 234 8.10 38.51 -11.86
C CYS A 234 7.72 40.01 -11.88
N GLN A 235 7.61 40.63 -13.07
CA GLN A 235 7.27 42.05 -13.25
C GLN A 235 6.00 42.20 -14.12
N GLN A 236 5.09 43.05 -13.65
CA GLN A 236 3.69 43.18 -14.09
C GLN A 236 3.50 43.85 -15.46
N THR A 237 3.19 43.11 -16.53
CA THR A 237 2.65 43.68 -17.79
C THR A 237 1.89 42.63 -18.63
N GLY A 238 0.55 42.68 -18.75
CA GLY A 238 -0.25 41.84 -19.69
C GLY A 238 -1.28 40.87 -19.06
N GLU A 239 -2.13 40.20 -19.84
CA GLU A 239 -2.99 39.09 -19.34
C GLU A 239 -2.12 37.86 -19.03
N GLY A 240 -2.28 37.26 -17.84
CA GLY A 240 -1.51 36.08 -17.43
C GLY A 240 -1.95 34.81 -18.17
N ILE A 241 -1.04 33.84 -18.30
CA ILE A 241 -1.40 32.51 -18.83
C ILE A 241 -2.03 31.68 -17.72
N LYS A 242 -3.23 31.15 -17.96
CA LYS A 242 -3.82 30.13 -17.09
C LYS A 242 -3.03 28.84 -17.27
N LEU A 243 -2.68 28.16 -16.19
CA LEU A 243 -2.07 26.83 -16.23
C LEU A 243 -3.08 25.75 -15.82
N LYS A 244 -2.89 24.56 -16.36
CA LYS A 244 -3.56 23.32 -16.01
C LYS A 244 -2.53 22.41 -15.34
N LEU A 245 -2.75 22.08 -14.07
CA LEU A 245 -2.05 20.98 -13.43
C LEU A 245 -2.69 19.68 -13.92
N SER A 246 -2.02 18.96 -14.83
CA SER A 246 -2.50 17.65 -15.27
C SER A 246 -2.20 16.57 -14.24
N SER A 247 -1.13 16.72 -13.47
CA SER A 247 -0.84 15.79 -12.38
C SER A 247 0.07 16.39 -11.32
N GLY A 248 -0.18 16.08 -10.04
CA GLY A 248 0.64 16.49 -8.91
C GLY A 248 1.27 15.30 -8.18
N GLY A 249 1.45 15.42 -6.87
CA GLY A 249 1.83 14.29 -6.02
C GLY A 249 0.78 13.17 -6.08
N ARG A 250 1.23 11.90 -6.06
CA ARG A 250 0.36 10.71 -6.11
C ARG A 250 0.81 9.70 -5.06
N SER A 251 -0.14 8.93 -4.52
CA SER A 251 0.18 7.78 -3.68
C SER A 251 0.89 6.69 -4.48
N VAL A 252 1.62 5.79 -3.80
CA VAL A 252 2.23 4.62 -4.45
C VAL A 252 1.15 3.71 -5.05
N GLN A 253 0.00 3.62 -4.38
CA GLN A 253 -1.19 2.91 -4.87
C GLN A 253 -1.65 3.43 -6.24
N GLU A 254 -1.84 4.74 -6.36
CA GLU A 254 -2.29 5.35 -7.61
C GLU A 254 -1.23 5.24 -8.71
N GLN A 255 0.05 5.40 -8.36
CA GLN A 255 1.15 5.19 -9.29
C GLN A 255 1.18 3.74 -9.82
N ALA A 256 0.92 2.74 -8.98
CA ALA A 256 0.83 1.35 -9.37
C ALA A 256 -0.38 1.04 -10.24
N ARG A 257 -1.54 1.63 -9.93
CA ARG A 257 -2.75 1.52 -10.75
C ARG A 257 -2.52 2.06 -12.17
N MET A 258 -1.97 3.28 -12.27
CA MET A 258 -1.63 3.87 -13.56
C MET A 258 -0.57 3.06 -14.31
N PHE A 259 0.44 2.54 -13.62
CA PHE A 259 1.46 1.72 -14.25
C PHE A 259 0.88 0.42 -14.82
N TYR A 260 -0.03 -0.23 -14.10
CA TYR A 260 -0.75 -1.39 -14.62
C TYR A 260 -1.53 -1.05 -15.89
N GLU A 261 -2.37 -0.01 -15.84
CA GLU A 261 -3.27 0.37 -16.94
C GLU A 261 -2.52 0.89 -18.16
N ASN A 262 -1.49 1.71 -17.96
CA ASN A 262 -0.75 2.32 -19.06
C ASN A 262 0.31 1.40 -19.64
N CYS A 263 0.82 0.42 -18.88
CA CYS A 263 1.94 -0.43 -19.30
C CYS A 263 1.57 -1.91 -19.37
N LEU A 264 1.24 -2.54 -18.24
CA LEU A 264 1.08 -4.00 -18.18
C LEU A 264 -0.12 -4.48 -18.99
N ALA A 265 -1.27 -3.82 -18.81
CA ALA A 265 -2.49 -4.11 -19.55
C ALA A 265 -2.36 -3.86 -21.06
N LYS A 266 -1.34 -3.11 -21.49
CA LYS A 266 -1.05 -2.82 -22.91
C LYS A 266 0.09 -3.68 -23.46
N GLY A 267 0.26 -4.90 -22.94
CA GLY A 267 1.29 -5.84 -23.38
C GLY A 267 2.70 -5.38 -23.02
N GLY A 268 2.84 -4.71 -21.87
CA GLY A 268 4.13 -4.32 -21.29
C GLY A 268 4.75 -3.04 -21.84
N THR A 269 4.14 -2.39 -22.84
CA THR A 269 4.62 -1.11 -23.38
C THR A 269 3.79 0.03 -22.80
N CYS A 270 4.45 1.00 -22.17
CA CYS A 270 3.77 2.13 -21.57
C CYS A 270 3.33 3.16 -22.62
N ASP A 271 2.02 3.48 -22.67
CA ASP A 271 1.49 4.65 -23.38
C ASP A 271 0.33 5.28 -22.58
N PRO A 272 0.52 6.46 -21.96
CA PRO A 272 1.75 7.25 -21.91
C PRO A 272 2.85 6.58 -21.07
N ILE A 273 4.09 7.07 -21.23
CA ILE A 273 5.22 6.66 -20.39
C ILE A 273 4.83 6.84 -18.93
N THR A 274 4.89 5.76 -18.15
CA THR A 274 4.50 5.76 -16.74
C THR A 274 5.63 5.18 -15.91
N CYS A 275 5.96 5.83 -14.80
CA CYS A 275 7.02 5.37 -13.92
C CYS A 275 6.69 4.00 -13.31
N ASN A 276 7.69 3.11 -13.28
CA ASN A 276 7.61 1.80 -12.64
C ASN A 276 7.78 1.94 -11.11
N PRO A 277 6.76 1.61 -10.30
CA PRO A 277 6.85 1.67 -8.84
C PRO A 277 7.50 0.42 -8.21
N PHE A 278 7.78 -0.62 -8.98
CA PHE A 278 8.33 -1.90 -8.49
C PHE A 278 9.86 -1.89 -8.39
N PRO A 279 10.46 -2.76 -7.55
CA PRO A 279 11.91 -2.93 -7.49
C PRO A 279 12.53 -3.22 -8.85
N ARG A 280 13.65 -2.55 -9.16
CA ARG A 280 14.36 -2.67 -10.46
C ARG A 280 15.54 -3.64 -10.42
N ASP A 281 15.83 -4.20 -9.25
CA ASP A 281 16.91 -5.15 -8.97
C ASP A 281 16.56 -6.60 -9.33
N GLY A 282 15.35 -6.82 -9.88
CA GLY A 282 14.90 -8.14 -10.32
C GLY A 282 14.20 -8.95 -9.24
N SER A 283 14.10 -8.46 -8.00
CA SER A 283 13.40 -9.15 -6.92
C SER A 283 11.89 -8.87 -6.89
N GLY A 284 11.39 -8.02 -7.78
CA GLY A 284 9.99 -7.60 -7.83
C GLY A 284 9.11 -8.49 -8.71
N PRO A 285 7.78 -8.33 -8.62
CA PRO A 285 6.79 -9.10 -9.40
C PRO A 285 6.74 -8.66 -10.87
N VAL A 286 7.39 -7.55 -11.22
CA VAL A 286 7.43 -6.98 -12.56
C VAL A 286 8.87 -6.79 -12.99
N LEU A 287 9.22 -7.37 -14.14
CA LEU A 287 10.54 -7.31 -14.76
C LEU A 287 10.46 -6.68 -16.15
N LYS A 288 11.62 -6.46 -16.77
CA LYS A 288 11.71 -6.17 -18.21
C LYS A 288 12.16 -7.41 -18.96
N ASP A 289 11.51 -7.73 -20.07
CA ASP A 289 11.96 -8.77 -21.00
C ASP A 289 13.11 -8.29 -21.90
N ASP A 290 13.60 -9.17 -22.77
CA ASP A 290 14.67 -8.87 -23.74
C ASP A 290 14.27 -7.74 -24.72
N ASN A 291 12.97 -7.54 -24.95
CA ASN A 291 12.41 -6.47 -25.76
C ASN A 291 12.19 -5.17 -24.96
N LYS A 292 12.65 -5.11 -23.71
CA LYS A 292 12.48 -3.99 -22.77
C LYS A 292 11.02 -3.70 -22.38
N LYS A 293 10.11 -4.63 -22.61
CA LYS A 293 8.69 -4.56 -22.19
C LYS A 293 8.55 -5.02 -20.75
N TYR A 294 7.62 -4.41 -20.03
CA TYR A 294 7.30 -4.82 -18.67
C TYR A 294 6.48 -6.10 -18.67
N VAL A 295 6.93 -7.10 -17.92
CA VAL A 295 6.28 -8.41 -17.81
C VAL A 295 6.11 -8.77 -16.35
N VAL A 296 4.99 -9.39 -16.02
CA VAL A 296 4.76 -9.98 -14.69
C VAL A 296 5.50 -11.32 -14.62
N THR A 297 6.15 -11.62 -13.50
CA THR A 297 6.90 -12.87 -13.34
C THR A 297 5.99 -14.09 -13.39
N ASN A 298 6.50 -15.21 -13.90
CA ASN A 298 5.74 -16.47 -13.96
C ASN A 298 5.30 -16.94 -12.56
N ASP A 299 6.13 -16.73 -11.53
CA ASP A 299 5.77 -17.11 -10.15
C ASP A 299 4.54 -16.37 -9.63
N VAL A 300 4.35 -15.12 -10.05
CA VAL A 300 3.15 -14.33 -9.71
C VAL A 300 1.99 -14.78 -10.59
N LEU A 301 2.20 -14.92 -11.91
CA LEU A 301 1.14 -15.35 -12.83
C LEU A 301 0.57 -16.73 -12.45
N ASN A 302 1.42 -17.67 -12.04
CA ASN A 302 1.01 -19.02 -11.63
C ASN A 302 0.17 -19.06 -10.34
N GLN A 303 0.13 -17.97 -9.56
CA GLN A 303 -0.73 -17.87 -8.37
C GLN A 303 -2.17 -17.51 -8.70
N PHE A 304 -2.43 -17.00 -9.90
CA PHE A 304 -3.77 -16.66 -10.36
C PHE A 304 -4.23 -17.78 -11.30
N GLU A 305 -5.06 -18.69 -10.78
CA GLU A 305 -5.46 -19.97 -11.39
C GLU A 305 -6.14 -19.84 -12.77
N GLU A 306 -6.63 -18.66 -13.11
CA GLU A 306 -7.11 -18.36 -14.45
C GLU A 306 -6.01 -17.62 -15.21
N GLY A 307 -5.47 -18.25 -16.26
CA GLY A 307 -4.64 -17.63 -17.30
C GLY A 307 -5.39 -16.56 -18.10
N GLY A 308 -6.11 -15.68 -17.41
CA GLY A 308 -6.81 -14.54 -17.95
C GLY A 308 -5.83 -13.51 -18.47
N ASP A 309 -6.27 -12.82 -19.51
CA ASP A 309 -5.55 -11.71 -20.12
C ASP A 309 -5.12 -10.71 -19.04
N ILE A 310 -3.81 -10.41 -18.97
CA ILE A 310 -3.24 -9.39 -18.07
C ILE A 310 -3.94 -8.05 -18.27
N SER A 311 -4.56 -7.80 -19.42
CA SER A 311 -5.30 -6.56 -19.67
C SER A 311 -6.58 -6.39 -18.83
N THR A 312 -7.17 -7.48 -18.32
CA THR A 312 -8.47 -7.47 -17.62
C THR A 312 -8.45 -8.12 -16.24
N ASN A 313 -7.30 -8.61 -15.77
CA ASN A 313 -7.19 -9.35 -14.51
C ASN A 313 -7.14 -8.42 -13.28
N GLU A 314 -8.30 -8.09 -12.73
CA GLU A 314 -8.44 -7.21 -11.56
C GLU A 314 -7.82 -7.78 -10.28
N GLN A 315 -7.79 -9.11 -10.09
CA GLN A 315 -7.13 -9.72 -8.93
C GLN A 315 -5.62 -9.51 -8.98
N LEU A 316 -5.02 -9.71 -10.16
CA LEU A 316 -3.60 -9.43 -10.40
C LEU A 316 -3.30 -7.95 -10.22
N LYS A 317 -4.16 -7.06 -10.73
CA LYS A 317 -4.03 -5.60 -10.53
C LYS A 317 -4.00 -5.27 -9.05
N GLN A 318 -4.95 -5.77 -8.27
CA GLN A 318 -5.04 -5.50 -6.83
C GLN A 318 -3.82 -6.06 -6.09
N TYR A 319 -3.35 -7.25 -6.43
CA TYR A 319 -2.12 -7.84 -5.88
C TYR A 319 -0.91 -6.96 -6.17
N LEU A 320 -0.71 -6.53 -7.41
CA LEU A 320 0.41 -5.69 -7.82
C LEU A 320 0.38 -4.32 -7.14
N VAL A 321 -0.81 -3.72 -7.01
CA VAL A 321 -1.00 -2.48 -6.26
C VAL A 321 -0.62 -2.67 -4.79
N THR A 322 -1.10 -3.74 -4.16
CA THR A 322 -0.78 -4.07 -2.76
C THR A 322 0.72 -4.33 -2.57
N TYR A 323 1.35 -5.02 -3.51
CA TYR A 323 2.79 -5.25 -3.49
C TYR A 323 3.56 -3.93 -3.59
N ALA A 324 3.17 -3.03 -4.50
CA ALA A 324 3.82 -1.74 -4.66
C ALA A 324 3.71 -0.89 -3.40
N VAL A 325 2.57 -0.89 -2.71
CA VAL A 325 2.41 -0.14 -1.44
C VAL A 325 3.36 -0.68 -0.36
N ASN A 326 3.47 -2.00 -0.22
CA ASN A 326 4.26 -2.61 0.85
C ASN A 326 5.77 -2.66 0.58
N TYR A 327 6.16 -2.85 -0.70
CA TYR A 327 7.53 -3.18 -1.09
C TYR A 327 8.06 -2.30 -2.22
N GLY A 328 7.21 -1.47 -2.83
CA GLY A 328 7.61 -0.52 -3.85
C GLY A 328 8.59 0.49 -3.26
N LYS A 329 9.61 0.85 -4.05
CA LYS A 329 10.53 1.92 -3.67
C LYS A 329 9.95 3.23 -4.18
N THR A 330 10.00 4.29 -3.37
CA THR A 330 9.61 5.67 -3.71
C THR A 330 10.58 6.29 -4.73
N THR A 331 10.65 5.71 -5.92
CA THR A 331 11.58 6.09 -6.99
C THR A 331 10.89 6.84 -8.13
N CYS A 332 9.58 6.99 -8.05
CA CYS A 332 8.81 7.77 -9.02
C CYS A 332 8.67 9.22 -8.54
N PRO A 333 8.93 10.21 -9.41
CA PRO A 333 8.90 11.63 -9.03
C PRO A 333 7.58 12.06 -8.39
N HIS A 334 6.44 11.62 -8.94
CA HIS A 334 5.13 11.98 -8.41
C HIS A 334 4.84 11.38 -7.03
N ASN A 335 5.54 10.32 -6.60
CA ASN A 335 5.39 9.80 -5.24
C ASN A 335 6.13 10.63 -4.17
N THR A 336 6.87 11.65 -4.58
CA THR A 336 7.64 12.50 -3.67
C THR A 336 6.85 13.70 -3.17
N GLY A 337 5.77 14.08 -3.88
CA GLY A 337 5.10 15.36 -3.68
C GLY A 337 5.86 16.58 -4.24
N PHE A 338 7.04 16.39 -4.83
CA PHE A 338 7.87 17.45 -5.42
C PHE A 338 7.92 17.42 -6.95
N ALA A 339 7.03 16.65 -7.59
CA ALA A 339 6.90 16.60 -9.05
C ALA A 339 5.50 16.98 -9.51
N VAL A 340 5.43 17.67 -10.65
CA VAL A 340 4.18 18.14 -11.26
C VAL A 340 4.25 18.00 -12.78
N ASP A 341 3.11 17.63 -13.37
CA ASP A 341 2.87 17.74 -14.80
C ASP A 341 1.96 18.95 -15.03
N VAL A 342 2.49 19.96 -15.71
CA VAL A 342 1.83 21.26 -15.91
C VAL A 342 1.77 21.59 -17.38
N TRP A 343 0.64 22.16 -17.79
CA TRP A 343 0.36 22.59 -19.15
C TRP A 343 -0.20 24.02 -19.16
N PRO A 344 -0.04 24.78 -20.24
CA PRO A 344 -0.90 25.92 -20.49
C PRO A 344 -2.36 25.48 -20.60
N ALA A 345 -3.30 26.31 -20.12
CA ALA A 345 -4.74 26.05 -20.20
C ALA A 345 -5.26 25.89 -21.64
N THR A 346 -4.56 26.49 -22.61
CA THR A 346 -4.88 26.40 -24.03
C THR A 346 -4.45 25.08 -24.68
N SER A 347 -3.83 24.18 -23.92
CA SER A 347 -3.23 22.96 -24.44
C SER A 347 -4.21 21.77 -24.39
N ALA A 348 -4.17 20.95 -25.43
CA ALA A 348 -4.80 19.64 -25.45
C ALA A 348 -3.77 18.56 -25.10
N ASN A 349 -4.19 17.30 -25.00
CA ASN A 349 -3.30 16.19 -24.68
C ASN A 349 -2.08 16.16 -25.62
N PHE A 350 -0.89 16.41 -25.07
CA PHE A 350 0.38 16.49 -25.79
C PHE A 350 0.50 17.60 -26.86
N ILE A 351 -0.51 18.45 -27.03
CA ILE A 351 -0.52 19.54 -28.02
C ILE A 351 -0.58 20.87 -27.30
N SER A 352 0.46 21.69 -27.47
CA SER A 352 0.58 22.96 -26.77
C SER A 352 0.77 24.12 -27.74
N PHE A 353 0.17 25.28 -27.41
CA PHE A 353 0.46 26.53 -28.10
C PHE A 353 1.84 27.03 -27.66
N VAL A 354 2.77 27.12 -28.61
CA VAL A 354 4.20 27.27 -28.34
C VAL A 354 4.49 28.49 -27.47
N PRO A 355 3.97 29.71 -27.76
CA PRO A 355 4.25 30.88 -26.93
C PRO A 355 3.85 30.71 -25.45
N HIS A 356 2.71 30.11 -25.16
CA HIS A 356 2.29 29.88 -23.77
C HIS A 356 3.14 28.80 -23.09
N HIS A 357 3.57 27.78 -23.83
CA HIS A 357 4.44 26.74 -23.29
C HIS A 357 5.83 27.29 -22.93
N LEU A 358 6.40 28.13 -23.79
CA LEU A 358 7.68 28.80 -23.53
C LEU A 358 7.60 29.72 -22.29
N GLN A 359 6.49 30.43 -22.15
CA GLN A 359 6.25 31.28 -20.97
C GLN A 359 6.10 30.45 -19.70
N MET A 360 5.38 29.32 -19.75
CA MET A 360 5.29 28.39 -18.62
C MET A 360 6.69 27.90 -18.20
N GLU A 361 7.52 27.47 -19.15
CA GLU A 361 8.87 26.99 -18.85
C GLU A 361 9.75 28.06 -18.19
N GLN A 362 9.67 29.30 -18.64
CA GLN A 362 10.40 30.41 -18.03
C GLN A 362 10.02 30.61 -16.57
N VAL A 363 8.72 30.58 -16.29
CA VAL A 363 8.21 30.72 -14.92
C VAL A 363 8.72 29.56 -14.07
N MET A 364 8.54 28.32 -14.54
CA MET A 364 9.01 27.13 -13.81
C MET A 364 10.51 27.22 -13.53
N GLN A 365 11.34 27.59 -14.52
CA GLN A 365 12.79 27.73 -14.36
C GLN A 365 13.14 28.81 -13.34
N SER A 366 12.50 29.98 -13.42
CA SER A 366 12.75 31.10 -12.51
C SER A 366 12.37 30.81 -11.05
N GLU A 367 11.40 29.91 -10.83
CA GLU A 367 10.93 29.49 -9.52
C GLU A 367 11.72 28.28 -8.95
N GLY A 368 12.79 27.86 -9.63
CA GLY A 368 13.69 26.80 -9.15
C GLY A 368 13.17 25.39 -9.40
N TRP A 369 12.27 25.22 -10.37
CA TRP A 369 11.97 23.89 -10.91
C TRP A 369 13.09 23.42 -11.81
N CYS A 370 13.21 22.11 -11.95
CA CYS A 370 14.00 21.43 -12.94
C CYS A 370 13.06 20.63 -13.84
N ARG A 371 13.39 20.48 -15.10
CA ARG A 371 12.48 19.89 -16.09
C ARG A 371 13.04 18.58 -16.61
N LEU A 372 12.19 17.57 -16.74
CA LEU A 372 12.56 16.34 -17.42
C LEU A 372 12.72 16.62 -18.92
N LEU A 373 13.92 16.44 -19.45
CA LEU A 373 14.26 16.83 -20.83
C LEU A 373 13.40 16.14 -21.89
N ARG A 374 12.80 14.98 -21.59
CA ARG A 374 11.93 14.24 -22.52
C ARG A 374 10.45 14.61 -22.42
N GLU A 375 10.06 15.29 -21.35
CA GLU A 375 8.66 15.58 -21.03
C GLU A 375 8.57 17.06 -20.66
N PRO A 376 8.38 17.97 -21.64
CA PRO A 376 8.42 19.41 -21.39
C PRO A 376 7.28 19.95 -20.51
N TRP A 377 6.38 19.09 -20.07
CA TRP A 377 5.34 19.35 -19.06
C TRP A 377 5.72 18.88 -17.65
N HIS A 378 6.72 18.01 -17.50
CA HIS A 378 7.10 17.40 -16.24
C HIS A 378 8.21 18.19 -15.55
N PHE A 379 7.93 18.64 -14.33
CA PHE A 379 8.83 19.42 -13.51
C PHE A 379 9.02 18.80 -12.14
N GLU A 380 10.27 18.78 -11.67
CA GLU A 380 10.67 18.36 -10.33
C GLU A 380 11.35 19.52 -9.61
N TYR A 381 11.04 19.71 -8.33
CA TYR A 381 11.64 20.80 -7.58
C TYR A 381 13.11 20.52 -7.25
N GLN A 382 13.99 21.52 -7.41
CA GLN A 382 15.45 21.35 -7.36
C GLN A 382 15.98 20.68 -6.07
N SER A 383 15.29 20.88 -4.93
CA SER A 383 15.74 20.32 -3.65
C SER A 383 15.55 18.81 -3.54
N ASN A 384 14.69 18.21 -4.38
CA ASN A 384 14.23 16.83 -4.23
C ASN A 384 14.11 16.09 -5.58
N ILE A 385 15.03 16.35 -6.52
CA ILE A 385 15.04 15.67 -7.82
C ILE A 385 15.34 14.17 -7.64
N ILE A 386 14.41 13.33 -8.11
CA ILE A 386 14.58 11.88 -8.15
C ILE A 386 14.91 11.40 -9.56
N SER A 387 14.44 12.06 -10.64
CA SER A 387 14.84 11.70 -12.00
C SER A 387 16.23 12.23 -12.37
N LYS A 388 17.24 11.91 -11.56
CA LYS A 388 18.65 12.32 -11.76
C LYS A 388 19.15 12.05 -13.18
N GLN A 389 18.63 11.03 -13.85
CA GLN A 389 18.87 10.76 -15.26
C GLN A 389 17.79 11.40 -16.13
N GLY A 390 18.07 12.60 -16.63
CA GLY A 390 17.25 13.27 -17.64
C GLY A 390 16.53 14.53 -17.16
N THR A 391 16.60 14.88 -15.88
CA THR A 391 16.14 16.18 -15.38
C THR A 391 17.28 17.20 -15.41
N ASP A 392 16.98 18.39 -15.91
CA ASP A 392 17.92 19.51 -16.02
C ASP A 392 17.30 20.75 -15.39
N CYS A 393 18.03 21.40 -14.48
CA CYS A 393 17.62 22.64 -13.82
C CYS A 393 17.97 23.89 -14.65
N ASN A 394 18.90 23.75 -15.59
CA ASN A 394 19.37 24.81 -16.47
C ASN A 394 19.03 24.52 -17.93
N TRP A 395 17.89 23.85 -18.16
CA TRP A 395 17.48 23.47 -19.51
C TRP A 395 17.33 24.69 -20.42
N GLU A 396 17.56 24.47 -21.70
CA GLU A 396 17.28 25.46 -22.73
C GLU A 396 15.76 25.51 -23.00
N ILE A 397 15.12 26.63 -22.66
CA ILE A 397 13.69 26.85 -22.87
C ILE A 397 13.34 26.61 -24.33
N GLY A 398 12.26 25.88 -24.58
CA GLY A 398 11.82 25.61 -25.95
C GLY A 398 12.49 24.43 -26.64
N THR A 399 13.26 23.64 -25.90
CA THR A 399 13.90 22.42 -26.41
C THR A 399 13.41 21.20 -25.65
N MET A 400 13.43 20.01 -26.27
CA MET A 400 13.25 18.73 -25.58
C MET A 400 14.09 17.64 -26.24
N LYS A 401 14.31 16.53 -25.53
CA LYS A 401 14.96 15.32 -26.05
C LYS A 401 13.92 14.39 -26.63
N LYS A 402 14.08 14.04 -27.90
CA LYS A 402 13.20 13.09 -28.60
C LYS A 402 14.00 11.95 -29.20
N TRP A 403 13.46 10.73 -29.17
CA TRP A 403 14.09 9.60 -29.84
C TRP A 403 14.06 9.78 -31.36
N SER A 404 15.22 9.65 -32.00
CA SER A 404 15.38 9.60 -33.45
C SER A 404 15.72 8.17 -33.86
N ALA A 405 14.85 7.54 -34.65
CA ALA A 405 15.12 6.23 -35.22
C ALA A 405 16.31 6.26 -36.21
N ALA A 406 16.49 7.39 -36.91
CA ALA A 406 17.59 7.56 -37.87
C ALA A 406 18.96 7.61 -37.18
N GLU A 407 19.03 8.22 -35.99
CA GLU A 407 20.29 8.37 -35.24
C GLU A 407 20.44 7.31 -34.14
N ASN A 408 19.41 6.48 -33.91
CA ASN A 408 19.32 5.53 -32.80
C ASN A 408 19.68 6.17 -31.45
N ALA A 409 19.28 7.43 -31.25
CA ALA A 409 19.66 8.26 -30.13
C ALA A 409 18.59 9.30 -29.80
N PHE A 410 18.67 9.90 -28.60
CA PHE A 410 17.87 11.05 -28.23
C PHE A 410 18.50 12.34 -28.77
N VAL A 411 17.77 13.05 -29.64
CA VAL A 411 18.19 14.29 -30.29
C VAL A 411 17.48 15.49 -29.67
N ASN A 412 18.09 16.68 -29.80
CA ASN A 412 17.43 17.93 -29.45
C ASN A 412 16.32 18.24 -30.47
N PHE A 413 15.13 18.51 -29.98
CA PHE A 413 14.01 19.02 -30.75
C PHE A 413 13.68 20.43 -30.26
N GLU A 414 13.92 21.41 -31.12
CA GLU A 414 13.77 22.85 -30.86
C GLU A 414 12.36 23.31 -31.22
N TYR A 415 11.36 23.01 -30.39
CA TYR A 415 9.98 23.40 -30.68
C TYR A 415 9.71 24.89 -30.52
N TRP A 416 10.65 25.68 -29.99
CA TRP A 416 10.57 27.14 -30.10
C TRP A 416 10.55 27.63 -31.56
N GLN A 417 11.04 26.81 -32.51
CA GLN A 417 10.98 27.09 -33.94
C GLN A 417 9.59 26.79 -34.55
N CYS A 418 8.70 26.11 -33.81
CA CYS A 418 7.37 25.82 -34.32
C CYS A 418 6.53 27.12 -34.41
N PRO A 419 5.85 27.37 -35.54
CA PRO A 419 5.20 28.66 -35.79
C PRO A 419 3.94 28.89 -34.96
N TRP A 420 3.29 27.83 -34.45
CA TRP A 420 2.03 27.95 -33.73
C TRP A 420 1.86 26.93 -32.61
N LYS A 421 1.55 25.68 -32.95
CA LYS A 421 1.41 24.58 -31.98
C LYS A 421 2.49 23.53 -32.20
N VAL A 422 2.76 22.77 -31.15
CA VAL A 422 3.63 21.60 -31.19
C VAL A 422 2.87 20.40 -30.66
N ASN A 423 2.95 19.27 -31.36
CA ASN A 423 2.58 17.98 -30.82
C ASN A 423 3.84 17.33 -30.23
N PHE A 424 3.94 17.27 -28.92
CA PHE A 424 5.13 16.73 -28.25
C PHE A 424 5.25 15.21 -28.34
N LYS A 425 4.16 14.48 -28.58
CA LYS A 425 4.20 13.02 -28.83
C LYS A 425 4.87 12.73 -30.18
N THR A 426 4.47 13.46 -31.22
CA THR A 426 4.99 13.24 -32.59
C THR A 426 6.17 14.14 -32.95
N GLY A 427 6.51 15.14 -32.13
CA GLY A 427 7.50 16.18 -32.45
C GLY A 427 7.20 16.93 -33.75
N GLN A 428 5.92 17.10 -34.09
CA GLN A 428 5.50 17.82 -35.29
C GLN A 428 5.08 19.24 -34.93
N CYS A 429 5.60 20.21 -35.68
CA CYS A 429 5.08 21.57 -35.67
C CYS A 429 3.77 21.62 -36.46
N ILE A 430 2.73 22.20 -35.87
CA ILE A 430 1.43 22.38 -36.49
C ILE A 430 1.31 23.86 -36.83
N ASN A 431 1.11 24.19 -38.10
CA ASN A 431 0.86 25.56 -38.52
C ASN A 431 -0.62 25.96 -38.29
N GLU A 432 -0.89 27.26 -38.31
CA GLU A 432 -2.23 27.81 -38.05
C GLU A 432 -3.30 27.22 -38.97
N ARG A 433 -3.01 27.13 -40.28
CA ARG A 433 -3.93 26.59 -41.29
C ARG A 433 -4.27 25.13 -41.04
N GLN A 434 -3.29 24.31 -40.67
CA GLN A 434 -3.46 22.87 -40.41
C GLN A 434 -4.33 22.61 -39.18
N ALA A 435 -4.24 23.41 -38.11
CA ALA A 435 -5.10 23.17 -36.95
C ALA A 435 -6.49 23.79 -37.08
N VAL A 436 -6.72 24.77 -37.96
CA VAL A 436 -8.09 25.13 -38.40
C VAL A 436 -8.74 23.94 -39.11
N GLU A 437 -8.02 23.30 -40.05
CA GLU A 437 -8.52 22.13 -40.78
C GLU A 437 -8.76 20.90 -39.87
N GLN A 438 -7.94 20.71 -38.83
CA GLN A 438 -8.17 19.67 -37.81
C GLN A 438 -9.37 19.95 -36.90
N LEU A 439 -9.64 21.22 -36.57
CA LEU A 439 -10.81 21.62 -35.78
C LEU A 439 -12.12 21.52 -36.59
N GLU A 440 -12.05 21.76 -37.90
CA GLU A 440 -13.19 21.58 -38.81
C GLU A 440 -13.52 20.09 -39.05
N THR A 441 -12.51 19.23 -39.06
CA THR A 441 -12.69 17.78 -39.31
C THR A 441 -12.96 16.97 -38.04
N ASN A 442 -12.53 17.43 -36.87
CA ASN A 442 -12.81 16.84 -35.56
C ASN A 442 -13.05 17.94 -34.51
N PRO A 443 -14.26 18.51 -34.44
CA PRO A 443 -14.59 19.46 -33.40
C PRO A 443 -14.45 18.80 -32.03
N PRO A 444 -13.90 19.50 -31.01
CA PRO A 444 -13.82 18.96 -29.65
C PRO A 444 -15.23 18.61 -29.16
N GLN A 445 -15.40 17.38 -28.67
CA GLN A 445 -16.64 16.88 -28.06
C GLN A 445 -16.95 17.58 -26.74
#